data_AF-A0A2M8K293-F1
#
_entry.id   AF-A0A2M8K293-F1
#
_cell.length_a   1.000
_cell.length_b   1.000
_cell.length_c   1.000
_cell.angle_alpha   90.00
_cell.angle_beta   90.00
_cell.angle_gamma   90.00
#
_symmetry.space_group_name_H-M   'P 1'
#
loop_
_entity.id
_entity.type
_entity.pdbx_description
1 polymer ?
#
loop_
_entity_poly.entity_id
_entity_poly.type
_entity_poly.pdbx_seq_one_letter_code
_entity_poly.pdbx_strand_id
1 'polypeptide(L)'
;MPDSIEIEITGREASLILKYGYPFPEHAIVFKKAAGKDGFHRVTIGKFWLEMIVGDLCRSIKEVRSLSLREELDALCECLENAMRNSNSNGFYLI
;
A
#
# COMPACT_ATOMS: atom_id res chain seq x y z
N MET A 1 -13.92 -9.15 -6.49
CA MET A 1 -13.09 -10.30 -6.07
C MET A 1 -13.26 -10.44 -4.57
N PRO A 2 -13.44 -11.65 -4.02
CA PRO A 2 -14.05 -11.80 -2.70
C PRO A 2 -13.16 -11.37 -1.50
N ASP A 3 -11.95 -10.86 -1.71
CA ASP A 3 -11.09 -10.34 -0.63
C ASP A 3 -10.25 -9.14 -1.11
N SER A 4 -10.94 -8.11 -1.61
CA SER A 4 -10.32 -6.83 -1.96
C SER A 4 -10.55 -5.82 -0.86
N ILE A 5 -9.52 -5.05 -0.54
CA ILE A 5 -9.56 -4.00 0.46
C ILE A 5 -9.42 -2.63 -0.22
N GLU A 6 -10.03 -1.61 0.36
CA GLU A 6 -9.81 -0.22 -0.02
C GLU A 6 -8.72 0.37 0.88
N ILE A 7 -7.73 1.00 0.27
CA ILE A 7 -6.68 1.75 0.96
C ILE A 7 -6.72 3.21 0.51
N GLU A 8 -6.37 4.12 1.40
CA GLU A 8 -6.18 5.53 1.09
C GLU A 8 -4.68 5.84 1.11
N ILE A 9 -4.17 6.37 0.00
CA ILE A 9 -2.75 6.69 -0.18
C ILE A 9 -2.58 8.03 -0.91
N THR A 10 -1.51 8.73 -0.62
CA THR A 10 -1.06 9.92 -1.36
C THR A 10 -0.40 9.52 -2.68
N GLY A 11 -0.26 10.48 -3.61
CA GLY A 11 0.50 10.23 -4.84
C GLY A 11 2.00 9.98 -4.60
N ARG A 12 2.54 10.44 -3.47
CA ARG A 12 3.90 10.14 -3.05
C ARG A 12 4.04 8.69 -2.60
N GLU A 13 3.14 8.22 -1.74
CA GLU A 13 3.10 6.82 -1.31
C GLU A 13 2.87 5.87 -2.48
N ALA A 14 1.98 6.22 -3.42
CA ALA A 14 1.80 5.44 -4.64
C ALA A 14 3.10 5.33 -5.47
N SER A 15 3.92 6.39 -5.49
CA SER A 15 5.23 6.37 -6.15
C SER A 15 6.24 5.49 -5.41
N LEU A 16 6.21 5.48 -4.08
CA LEU A 16 7.04 4.59 -3.26
C LEU A 16 6.65 3.12 -3.46
N ILE A 17 5.36 2.80 -3.48
CA ILE A 17 4.86 1.45 -3.76
C ILE A 17 5.36 0.96 -5.11
N LEU A 18 5.25 1.77 -6.16
CA LEU A 18 5.72 1.41 -7.50
C LEU A 18 7.24 1.20 -7.57
N LYS A 19 8.00 1.91 -6.72
CA LYS A 19 9.48 1.88 -6.75
C LYS A 19 10.07 0.80 -5.86
N TYR A 20 9.46 0.51 -4.72
CA TYR A 20 10.03 -0.32 -3.65
C TYR A 20 9.16 -1.53 -3.27
N GLY A 21 7.88 -1.54 -3.63
CA GLY A 21 6.95 -2.63 -3.36
C GLY A 21 6.73 -3.58 -4.55
N TYR A 22 7.42 -3.34 -5.67
CA TYR A 22 7.44 -4.18 -6.89
C TYR A 22 6.10 -4.82 -7.28
N PRO A 23 4.98 -4.06 -7.35
CA PRO A 23 3.68 -4.64 -7.67
C PRO A 23 3.70 -5.27 -9.06
N PHE A 24 3.01 -6.41 -9.22
CA PHE A 24 2.80 -7.03 -10.52
C PHE A 24 2.20 -6.04 -11.52
N PRO A 25 2.55 -6.12 -12.82
CA PRO A 25 2.15 -5.11 -13.82
C PRO A 25 0.64 -4.81 -13.86
N GLU A 26 -0.19 -5.83 -13.66
CA GLU A 26 -1.66 -5.72 -13.61
C GLU A 26 -2.16 -4.92 -12.40
N HIS A 27 -1.49 -5.03 -11.25
CA HIS A 27 -1.83 -4.29 -10.03
C HIS A 27 -1.11 -2.94 -9.96
N ALA A 28 0.03 -2.79 -10.62
CA ALA A 28 0.73 -1.51 -10.71
C ALA A 28 -0.13 -0.41 -11.34
N ILE A 29 -1.12 -0.76 -12.19
CA ILE A 29 -2.01 0.20 -12.86
C ILE A 29 -2.78 1.05 -11.85
N VAL A 30 -3.24 0.48 -10.73
CA VAL A 30 -4.04 1.25 -9.75
C VAL A 30 -3.19 2.28 -9.03
N PHE A 31 -1.94 1.95 -8.71
CA PHE A 31 -0.98 2.89 -8.10
C PHE A 31 -0.49 3.93 -9.11
N LYS A 32 -0.27 3.56 -10.37
CA LYS A 32 0.12 4.50 -11.44
C LYS A 32 -0.90 5.62 -11.66
N LYS A 33 -2.18 5.37 -11.38
CA LYS A 33 -3.23 6.39 -11.47
C LYS A 33 -3.13 7.45 -10.37
N ALA A 34 -2.55 7.12 -9.22
CA ALA A 34 -2.35 8.02 -8.08
C ALA A 34 -0.95 8.64 -8.04
N ALA A 35 0.07 7.93 -8.55
CA ALA A 35 1.46 8.34 -8.48
C ALA A 35 1.70 9.78 -8.97
N GLY A 36 2.35 10.59 -8.14
CA GLY A 36 2.72 11.98 -8.43
C GLY A 36 1.56 12.98 -8.43
N LYS A 37 0.34 12.57 -8.07
CA LYS A 37 -0.81 13.47 -7.92
C LYS A 37 -0.93 13.97 -6.49
N ASP A 38 -1.48 15.17 -6.35
CA ASP A 38 -1.75 15.78 -5.05
C ASP A 38 -3.00 15.19 -4.40
N GLY A 39 -3.00 15.22 -3.06
CA GLY A 39 -4.10 14.74 -2.24
C GLY A 39 -4.09 13.24 -1.99
N PHE A 40 -5.20 12.76 -1.43
CA PHE A 40 -5.42 11.35 -1.11
C PHE A 40 -6.20 10.66 -2.23
N HIS A 41 -5.85 9.41 -2.49
CA HIS A 41 -6.42 8.56 -3.51
C HIS A 41 -6.83 7.23 -2.91
N ARG A 42 -8.06 6.81 -3.21
CA ARG A 42 -8.56 5.49 -2.83
C ARG A 42 -8.19 4.46 -3.89
N VAL A 43 -7.62 3.36 -3.45
CA VAL A 43 -7.17 2.26 -4.30
C VAL A 43 -7.79 0.97 -3.78
N THR A 44 -8.42 0.22 -4.67
CA THR A 44 -8.90 -1.13 -4.36
C THR A 44 -7.90 -2.16 -4.84
N ILE A 45 -7.46 -3.04 -3.95
CA ILE A 45 -6.49 -4.10 -4.26
C ILE A 45 -6.82 -5.38 -3.48
N GLY A 46 -6.49 -6.54 -4.05
CA GLY A 46 -6.63 -7.81 -3.33
C GLY A 46 -5.73 -7.86 -2.10
N LYS A 47 -6.25 -8.35 -0.97
CA LYS A 47 -5.51 -8.42 0.30
C LYS A 47 -4.18 -9.15 0.15
N PHE A 48 -4.19 -10.34 -0.48
CA PHE A 48 -2.98 -11.12 -0.78
C PHE A 48 -1.91 -10.31 -1.52
N TRP A 49 -2.31 -9.52 -2.51
CA TRP A 49 -1.38 -8.69 -3.28
C TRP A 49 -0.83 -7.53 -2.46
N LEU A 50 -1.63 -6.97 -1.56
CA LEU A 50 -1.14 -5.95 -0.64
C LEU A 50 -0.15 -6.53 0.38
N GLU A 51 -0.40 -7.73 0.90
CA GLU A 51 0.54 -8.44 1.79
C GLU A 51 1.89 -8.67 1.09
N MET A 52 1.88 -9.07 -0.19
CA MET A 52 3.11 -9.20 -0.98
C MET A 52 3.86 -7.87 -1.13
N ILE A 53 3.14 -6.78 -1.46
CA ILE A 53 3.72 -5.45 -1.59
C ILE A 53 4.37 -5.00 -0.28
N VAL A 54 3.71 -5.22 0.86
CA VAL A 54 4.27 -4.90 2.19
C VAL A 54 5.53 -5.72 2.46
N GLY A 55 5.54 -7.01 2.10
CA GLY A 55 6.74 -7.85 2.20
C GLY A 55 7.93 -7.30 1.41
N ASP A 56 7.68 -6.87 0.17
CA ASP A 56 8.71 -6.26 -0.69
C ASP A 56 9.16 -4.88 -0.20
N LEU A 57 8.25 -4.06 0.36
CA LEU A 57 8.61 -2.80 1.01
C LEU A 57 9.52 -3.04 2.22
N CYS A 58 9.17 -3.98 3.10
CA CYS A 58 9.98 -4.38 4.24
C CYS A 58 11.37 -4.89 3.84
N ARG A 59 11.47 -5.59 2.71
CA ARG A 59 12.75 -5.97 2.13
C ARG A 59 13.52 -4.72 1.66
N SER A 60 12.89 -3.85 0.88
CA SER A 60 13.49 -2.63 0.35
C SER A 60 14.01 -1.70 1.46
N ILE A 61 13.30 -1.56 2.58
CA ILE A 61 13.73 -0.77 3.75
C ILE A 61 15.13 -1.19 4.24
N LYS A 62 15.44 -2.49 4.22
CA LYS A 62 16.75 -3.02 4.66
C LYS A 62 17.89 -2.63 3.72
N GLU A 63 17.58 -2.35 2.45
CA GLU A 63 18.55 -1.99 1.41
C GLU A 63 18.70 -0.46 1.26
N VAL A 64 17.74 0.31 1.76
CA VAL A 64 17.76 1.78 1.72
C VAL A 64 18.76 2.35 2.76
N ARG A 65 19.70 3.18 2.29
CA ARG A 65 20.69 3.84 3.16
C ARG A 65 20.18 5.11 3.84
N SER A 66 19.31 5.86 3.17
CA SER A 66 18.74 7.09 3.72
C SER A 66 17.86 6.78 4.93
N LEU A 67 18.10 7.43 6.06
CA LEU A 67 17.27 7.27 7.27
C LEU A 67 15.86 7.81 7.03
N SER A 68 15.75 9.02 6.49
CA SER A 68 14.46 9.65 6.22
C SER A 68 13.59 8.84 5.27
N LEU A 69 14.19 8.20 4.26
CA LEU A 69 13.44 7.34 3.34
C LEU A 69 13.04 6.01 4.00
N ARG A 70 13.83 5.49 4.94
CA ARG A 70 13.44 4.30 5.72
C ARG A 70 12.25 4.59 6.61
N GLU A 71 12.27 5.70 7.32
CA GLU A 71 11.16 6.16 8.16
C GLU A 71 9.88 6.35 7.34
N GLU A 72 10.00 6.93 6.14
CA GLU A 72 8.87 7.11 5.26
C GLU A 72 8.28 5.79 4.74
N LEU A 73 9.14 4.84 4.35
CA LEU A 73 8.70 3.51 3.92
C LEU A 73 8.09 2.69 5.08
N ASP A 74 8.61 2.86 6.30
CA ASP A 74 8.11 2.20 7.50
C ASP A 74 6.70 2.70 7.85
N ALA A 75 6.50 4.04 7.85
CA ALA A 75 5.19 4.64 8.05
C ALA A 75 4.17 4.18 6.98
N LEU A 76 4.60 4.05 5.72
CA LEU A 76 3.76 3.50 4.66
C LEU A 76 3.37 2.04 4.95
N CYS A 77 4.31 1.18 5.39
CA CYS A 77 3.99 -0.18 5.79
C CYS A 77 2.94 -0.22 6.91
N GLU A 78 3.08 0.61 7.94
CA GLU A 78 2.10 0.72 9.02
C GLU A 78 0.70 1.10 8.49
N CYS A 79 0.62 2.08 7.59
CA CYS A 79 -0.64 2.49 6.97
C CYS A 79 -1.30 1.33 6.19
N LEU A 80 -0.53 0.59 5.39
CA LEU A 80 -1.04 -0.54 4.61
C LEU A 80 -1.49 -1.70 5.50
N GLU A 81 -0.71 -2.02 6.54
CA GLU A 81 -1.07 -3.05 7.52
C GLU A 81 -2.32 -2.70 8.31
N ASN A 82 -2.47 -1.43 8.72
CA ASN A 82 -3.67 -0.97 9.40
C ASN A 82 -4.91 -1.09 8.51
N ALA A 83 -4.80 -0.77 7.22
CA ALA A 83 -5.90 -0.97 6.28
C ALA A 83 -6.29 -2.46 6.15
N MET A 84 -5.31 -3.37 6.11
CA MET A 84 -5.56 -4.81 6.10
C MET A 84 -6.26 -5.32 7.37
N ARG A 85 -5.88 -4.79 8.54
CA ARG A 85 -6.50 -5.16 9.82
C ARG A 85 -7.95 -4.65 9.90
N ASN A 86 -8.18 -3.40 9.52
CA ASN A 86 -9.51 -2.77 9.57
C ASN A 86 -10.47 -3.38 8.53
N SER A 87 -9.96 -3.84 7.39
CA SER A 87 -10.80 -4.55 6.42
C SER A 87 -11.34 -5.89 6.95
N ASN A 88 -10.65 -6.54 7.89
CA ASN A 88 -11.15 -7.76 8.54
C ASN A 88 -12.20 -7.47 9.63
N SER A 89 -12.28 -6.21 10.12
CA SER A 89 -13.21 -5.81 11.18
C SER A 89 -14.61 -5.45 10.68
N ASN A 90 -14.83 -5.31 9.37
CA ASN A 90 -16.15 -5.00 8.78
C ASN A 90 -17.10 -6.22 8.67
N GLY A 91 -16.83 -7.31 9.39
CA GLY A 91 -17.70 -8.49 9.47
C GLY A 91 -18.93 -8.34 10.39
N PHE A 92 -19.10 -7.22 11.09
CA PHE A 92 -20.28 -6.97 11.95
C PHE A 92 -20.74 -5.51 11.89
N TYR A 93 -21.56 -5.17 10.90
CA TYR A 93 -22.60 -4.16 11.04
C TYR A 93 -23.86 -4.65 10.32
N LEU A 94 -24.69 -5.40 11.04
CA LEU A 94 -26.12 -5.47 10.77
C LEU A 94 -26.76 -4.37 11.62
N ILE A 95 -27.38 -3.40 10.93
CA ILE A 95 -28.46 -2.57 11.47
C ILE A 95 -29.74 -3.36 11.30
#